data_AF-A0A250LLJ1-F1
#
_entry.id   AF-A0A250LLJ1-F1
#
_cell.length_a   1.000
_cell.length_b   1.000
_cell.length_c   1.000
_cell.angle_alpha   90.00
_cell.angle_beta   90.00
_cell.angle_gamma   90.00
#
_symmetry.space_group_name_H-M   'P 1'
#
loop_
_entity.id
_entity.type
_entity.pdbx_description
1 polymer ?
#
loop_
_entity_poly.entity_id
_entity_poly.type
_entity_poly.pdbx_seq_one_letter_code
_entity_poly.pdbx_strand_id
1 'polypeptide(L)'
;MSNDQNLVFRVAGQGPTWNVLNGEGDIGHSVILGSTRRGKSALLQAEAYRLGISYEELERRLEPTAEQTEIARMKQEEKDRREAARLDAVRKAYWDNTDKSDPDLSPLISALDGLVAHPTVEQQRILFMMLPADVFGQGVSWGFSDTEVRGRIYEFVTENRDAVAAAVSAR
;
A
#
# COMPACT_ATOMS: atom_id res chain seq x y z
N MET A 1 -30.58 19.36 11.29
CA MET A 1 -31.24 18.29 10.52
C MET A 1 -30.71 18.40 9.10
N SER A 2 -29.67 17.62 8.78
CA SER A 2 -28.97 17.68 7.49
C SER A 2 -29.74 16.87 6.46
N ASN A 3 -29.92 17.43 5.27
CA ASN A 3 -30.72 16.85 4.21
C ASN A 3 -29.75 16.17 3.22
N ASP A 4 -29.42 14.89 3.47
CA ASP A 4 -28.59 14.07 2.57
C ASP A 4 -29.33 13.86 1.24
N GLN A 5 -29.06 14.72 0.25
CA GLN A 5 -29.57 14.54 -1.10
C GLN A 5 -28.70 13.55 -1.88
N ASN A 6 -28.97 12.26 -1.68
CA ASN A 6 -28.49 11.21 -2.58
C ASN A 6 -29.19 11.36 -3.94
N LEU A 7 -28.44 11.80 -4.96
CA LEU A 7 -28.92 11.82 -6.34
C LEU A 7 -28.82 10.40 -6.93
N VAL A 8 -29.95 9.71 -6.98
CA VAL A 8 -30.06 8.39 -7.60
C VAL A 8 -30.39 8.55 -9.08
N PHE A 9 -29.42 8.29 -9.95
CA PHE A 9 -29.66 8.22 -11.39
C PHE A 9 -30.23 6.84 -11.77
N ARG A 10 -31.45 6.84 -12.30
CA ARG A 10 -32.06 5.67 -12.96
C ARG A 10 -32.06 5.89 -14.46
N VAL A 11 -31.33 5.06 -15.19
CA VAL A 11 -31.51 4.94 -16.64
C VAL A 11 -32.84 4.23 -16.87
N ALA A 12 -33.73 4.83 -17.67
CA ALA A 12 -35.05 4.27 -17.95
C ALA A 12 -34.92 2.92 -18.67
N GLY A 13 -35.50 1.87 -18.06
CA GLY A 13 -35.47 0.48 -18.55
C GLY A 13 -34.56 -0.42 -17.73
N GLN A 14 -35.11 -1.06 -16.69
CA GLN A 14 -34.52 -2.14 -15.85
C GLN A 14 -32.98 -2.19 -15.74
N GLY A 15 -32.32 -1.06 -15.54
CA GLY A 15 -30.87 -0.95 -15.39
C GLY A 15 -30.44 -0.86 -13.92
N PRO A 16 -29.17 -1.17 -13.61
CA PRO A 16 -28.64 -1.13 -12.24
C PRO A 16 -28.78 0.28 -11.63
N THR A 17 -29.09 0.32 -10.34
CA THR A 17 -29.13 1.54 -9.52
C THR A 17 -27.73 1.97 -9.12
N TRP A 18 -27.42 3.26 -9.27
CA TRP A 18 -26.12 3.84 -8.96
C TRP A 18 -26.22 4.87 -7.85
N ASN A 19 -25.25 4.82 -6.93
CA ASN A 19 -25.09 5.81 -5.87
C ASN A 19 -23.97 6.76 -6.28
N VAL A 20 -24.30 8.02 -6.52
CA VAL A 20 -23.32 9.10 -6.73
C VAL A 20 -23.09 9.74 -5.36
N LEU A 21 -21.87 9.65 -4.86
CA LEU A 21 -21.46 10.34 -3.64
C LEU A 21 -20.93 11.72 -4.03
N ASN A 22 -21.65 12.77 -3.62
CA ASN A 22 -21.18 14.14 -3.75
C ASN A 22 -20.40 14.52 -2.50
N GLY A 23 -19.13 14.91 -2.66
CA GLY A 23 -18.35 15.52 -1.57
C GLY A 23 -18.73 16.99 -1.39
N GLU A 24 -19.04 17.41 -0.17
CA GLU A 24 -19.25 18.82 0.17
C GLU A 24 -17.92 19.60 0.11
N GLY A 25 -17.87 20.57 -0.79
CA GLY A 25 -16.76 21.50 -1.01
C GLY A 25 -16.82 22.09 -2.42
N ASP A 26 -16.49 23.37 -2.58
CA ASP A 26 -16.76 24.27 -3.74
C ASP A 26 -16.28 23.81 -5.13
N ILE A 27 -15.75 22.59 -5.27
CA ILE A 27 -15.54 21.88 -6.53
C ILE A 27 -16.09 20.47 -6.33
N GLY A 28 -17.34 20.25 -6.73
CA GLY A 28 -18.04 18.97 -6.57
C GLY A 28 -17.37 17.87 -7.38
N HIS A 29 -16.50 17.08 -6.75
CA HIS A 29 -15.94 15.88 -7.35
C HIS A 29 -16.94 14.73 -7.20
N SER A 30 -17.48 14.23 -8.31
CA SER A 30 -18.32 13.04 -8.36
C SER A 30 -17.48 11.81 -8.66
N VAL A 31 -17.41 10.85 -7.74
CA VAL A 31 -16.70 9.57 -7.96
C VAL A 31 -17.71 8.49 -8.29
N ILE A 32 -17.61 7.91 -9.50
CA ILE A 32 -18.47 6.79 -9.94
C ILE A 32 -17.76 5.46 -9.66
N LEU A 33 -18.11 4.83 -8.54
CA LEU A 33 -17.60 3.51 -8.14
C LEU A 33 -18.50 2.40 -8.70
N GLY A 34 -17.89 1.38 -9.32
CA GLY A 34 -18.61 0.23 -9.86
C GLY A 34 -17.67 -0.88 -10.35
N SER A 35 -18.13 -2.12 -10.35
CA SER A 35 -17.40 -3.27 -10.90
C SER A 35 -17.20 -3.14 -12.42
N THR A 36 -16.11 -3.71 -12.95
CA THR A 36 -15.85 -3.80 -14.39
C THR A 36 -17.05 -4.43 -15.12
N ARG A 37 -17.36 -3.96 -16.34
CA ARG A 37 -18.52 -4.34 -17.20
C ARG A 37 -19.92 -3.83 -16.83
N ARG A 38 -20.10 -2.95 -15.84
CA ARG A 38 -21.42 -2.32 -15.58
C ARG A 38 -21.54 -0.90 -16.15
N GLY A 39 -21.44 -0.72 -17.47
CA GLY A 39 -21.96 0.47 -18.14
C GLY A 39 -21.36 1.85 -17.80
N LYS A 40 -20.16 1.92 -17.22
CA LYS A 40 -19.50 3.22 -16.95
C LYS A 40 -19.27 4.04 -18.24
N SER A 41 -18.94 3.36 -19.33
CA SER A 41 -18.84 3.95 -20.67
C SER A 41 -20.19 4.45 -21.20
N ALA A 42 -21.31 3.79 -20.84
CA ALA A 42 -22.65 4.24 -21.22
C ALA A 42 -23.06 5.52 -20.49
N LEU A 43 -22.61 5.73 -19.24
CA LEU A 43 -22.81 6.99 -18.52
C LEU A 43 -22.03 8.14 -19.14
N LEU A 44 -20.76 7.90 -19.49
CA LEU A 44 -19.94 8.88 -20.19
C LEU A 44 -20.52 9.22 -21.57
N GLN A 45 -21.02 8.23 -22.32
CA GLN A 45 -21.73 8.48 -23.58
C GLN A 45 -23.01 9.29 -23.37
N ALA A 46 -23.85 8.93 -22.38
CA ALA A 46 -25.07 9.68 -22.07
C ALA A 46 -24.78 11.14 -21.68
N GLU A 47 -23.70 11.37 -20.93
CA GLU A 47 -23.26 12.71 -20.52
C GLU A 47 -22.69 13.49 -21.72
N ALA A 48 -21.92 12.85 -22.59
CA ALA A 48 -21.44 13.45 -23.83
C ALA A 48 -22.61 13.89 -24.73
N TYR A 49 -23.63 13.02 -24.88
CA TYR A 49 -24.87 13.36 -25.58
C TYR A 49 -25.63 14.52 -24.93
N ARG A 50 -25.73 14.55 -23.59
CA ARG A 50 -26.37 15.65 -22.86
C ARG A 50 -25.66 16.98 -23.07
N LEU A 51 -24.33 16.96 -23.12
CA LEU A 51 -23.48 18.13 -23.31
C LEU A 51 -23.29 18.51 -24.78
N GLY A 52 -23.78 17.69 -25.72
CA GLY A 52 -23.64 17.91 -27.16
C GLY A 52 -22.19 17.81 -27.67
N ILE A 53 -21.32 17.12 -26.94
CA ILE A 53 -19.90 16.93 -27.29
C ILE A 53 -19.64 15.46 -27.67
N SER A 54 -18.54 15.19 -28.38
CA SER A 54 -18.17 13.80 -28.68
C SER A 54 -17.71 13.08 -27.41
N TYR A 55 -17.78 11.75 -27.44
CA TYR A 55 -17.31 10.91 -26.37
C TYR A 55 -15.81 11.10 -26.11
N GLU A 56 -15.00 11.20 -27.17
CA GLU A 56 -13.55 11.43 -27.07
C GLU A 56 -13.22 12.82 -26.49
N GLU A 57 -14.03 13.83 -26.78
CA GLU A 57 -13.88 15.18 -26.22
C GLU A 57 -14.24 15.22 -24.73
N LEU A 58 -15.26 14.45 -24.31
CA LEU A 58 -15.56 14.29 -22.89
C LEU A 58 -14.43 13.53 -22.17
N GLU A 59 -13.87 12.47 -22.76
CA GLU A 59 -12.73 11.74 -22.18
C GLU A 59 -11.52 12.65 -21.98
N ARG A 60 -11.16 13.47 -22.98
CA ARG A 60 -10.05 14.43 -22.86
C ARG A 60 -10.25 15.44 -21.73
N ARG A 61 -11.48 15.84 -21.44
CA ARG A 61 -11.80 16.74 -20.32
C ARG A 61 -11.73 16.07 -18.95
N LEU A 62 -11.84 14.74 -18.91
CA LEU A 62 -11.77 13.94 -17.70
C LEU A 62 -10.35 13.46 -17.39
N GLU A 63 -9.41 13.61 -18.33
CA GLU A 63 -7.99 13.38 -18.07
C GLU A 63 -7.53 14.30 -16.93
N PRO A 64 -6.86 13.76 -15.91
CA PRO A 64 -6.31 14.56 -14.84
C PRO A 64 -5.37 15.62 -15.41
N THR A 65 -5.47 16.86 -14.92
CA THR A 65 -4.50 17.88 -15.30
C THR A 65 -3.11 17.51 -14.78
N ALA A 66 -2.06 18.08 -15.38
CA ALA A 66 -0.69 17.89 -14.88
C ALA A 66 -0.58 18.29 -13.39
N GLU A 67 -1.25 19.37 -12.99
CA GLU A 67 -1.31 19.82 -11.60
C GLU A 67 -2.03 18.82 -10.69
N GLN A 68 -3.15 18.23 -11.12
CA GLN A 68 -3.87 17.21 -10.34
C GLN A 68 -3.06 15.93 -10.17
N THR A 69 -2.35 15.52 -11.23
CA THR A 69 -1.44 14.37 -11.20
C THR A 69 -0.30 14.60 -10.22
N GLU A 70 0.29 15.79 -10.25
CA GLU A 70 1.37 16.16 -9.34
C GLU A 70 0.91 16.25 -7.88
N ILE A 71 -0.27 16.83 -7.63
CA ILE A 71 -0.89 16.83 -6.30
C ILE A 71 -1.15 15.40 -5.81
N ALA A 72 -1.64 14.51 -6.68
CA ALA A 72 -1.87 13.11 -6.32
C ALA A 72 -0.55 12.40 -5.99
N ARG A 73 0.51 12.64 -6.77
CA ARG A 73 1.86 12.12 -6.51
C ARG A 73 2.39 12.59 -5.16
N MET A 74 2.36 13.90 -4.90
CA MET A 74 2.81 14.48 -3.63
C MET A 74 2.03 13.93 -2.43
N LYS A 75 0.71 13.77 -2.58
CA LYS A 75 -0.13 13.16 -1.52
C LYS A 75 0.23 11.70 -1.27
N GLN A 76 0.50 10.93 -2.32
CA GLN A 76 0.92 9.54 -2.18
C GLN A 76 2.29 9.43 -1.51
N GLU A 77 3.27 10.23 -1.94
CA GLU A 77 4.61 10.26 -1.34
C GLU A 77 4.58 10.62 0.16
N GLU A 78 3.75 11.59 0.54
CA GLU A 78 3.57 11.96 1.94
C GLU A 78 2.91 10.84 2.76
N LYS A 79 1.94 10.14 2.17
CA LYS A 79 1.31 8.97 2.79
C LYS A 79 2.32 7.84 2.98
N ASP A 80 3.10 7.52 1.95
CA ASP A 80 4.11 6.47 1.98
C ASP A 80 5.18 6.77 3.04
N ARG A 81 5.60 8.04 3.15
CA ARG A 81 6.55 8.47 4.20
C ARG A 81 5.99 8.24 5.60
N ARG A 82 4.71 8.57 5.83
CA ARG A 82 4.06 8.35 7.13
C ARG A 82 3.91 6.87 7.46
N GLU A 83 3.56 6.06 6.47
CA GLU A 83 3.44 4.61 6.65
C GLU A 83 4.80 3.97 6.94
N ALA A 84 5.85 4.38 6.23
CA ALA A 84 7.22 3.94 6.50
C ALA A 84 7.68 4.30 7.92
N ALA A 85 7.41 5.53 8.37
CA ALA A 85 7.72 5.96 9.73
C ALA A 85 6.95 5.15 10.80
N ARG A 86 5.67 4.85 10.54
CA ARG A 86 4.86 4.00 11.43
C ARG A 86 5.42 2.59 11.52
N LEU A 87 5.79 2.00 10.38
CA LEU A 87 6.37 0.66 10.32
C LEU A 87 7.70 0.58 11.07
N ASP A 88 8.59 1.55 10.88
CA ASP A 88 9.86 1.66 11.61
C ASP A 88 9.65 1.77 13.13
N ALA A 89 8.68 2.58 13.56
CA ALA A 89 8.32 2.68 14.98
C ALA A 89 7.82 1.35 15.56
N VAL A 90 6.99 0.61 14.80
CA VAL A 90 6.49 -0.71 15.23
C VAL A 90 7.63 -1.73 15.31
N ARG A 91 8.55 -1.74 14.33
CA ARG A 91 9.74 -2.61 14.38
C ARG A 91 10.61 -2.32 15.58
N LYS A 92 10.89 -1.04 15.86
CA LYS A 92 11.65 -0.62 17.05
C LYS A 92 10.96 -1.07 18.33
N ALA A 93 9.66 -0.83 18.46
CA ALA A 93 8.90 -1.25 19.63
C ALA A 93 8.91 -2.78 19.80
N TYR A 94 8.69 -3.55 18.74
CA TYR A 94 8.76 -5.01 18.80
C TYR A 94 10.15 -5.46 19.27
N TRP A 95 11.19 -4.94 18.62
CA TRP A 95 12.56 -5.27 18.98
C TRP A 95 12.80 -4.93 20.44
N ASP A 96 12.58 -3.70 20.89
CA ASP A 96 12.90 -3.28 22.26
C ASP A 96 12.15 -4.06 23.35
N ASN A 97 11.00 -4.67 23.03
CA ASN A 97 10.19 -5.48 23.95
C ASN A 97 10.40 -7.00 23.81
N THR A 98 11.23 -7.47 22.88
CA THR A 98 11.50 -8.90 22.67
C THR A 98 12.84 -9.29 23.27
N ASP A 99 12.88 -10.39 24.03
CA ASP A 99 14.13 -10.98 24.54
C ASP A 99 15.04 -11.37 23.37
N LYS A 100 16.31 -10.97 23.42
CA LYS A 100 17.30 -11.25 22.36
C LYS A 100 17.79 -12.68 22.36
N SER A 101 17.53 -13.40 23.44
CA SER A 101 17.76 -14.84 23.54
C SER A 101 16.55 -15.66 23.11
N ASP A 102 15.44 -15.02 22.70
CA ASP A 102 14.24 -15.71 22.26
C ASP A 102 14.55 -16.61 21.05
N PRO A 103 14.27 -17.92 21.12
CA PRO A 103 14.49 -18.83 19.99
C PRO A 103 13.68 -18.45 18.75
N ASP A 104 12.61 -17.67 18.89
CA ASP A 104 11.84 -17.16 17.75
C ASP A 104 12.69 -16.26 16.85
N LEU A 105 13.71 -15.57 17.40
CA LEU A 105 14.64 -14.73 16.63
C LEU A 105 15.82 -15.52 16.01
N SER A 106 15.96 -16.81 16.33
CA SER A 106 17.04 -17.65 15.77
C SER A 106 17.13 -17.68 14.24
N PRO A 107 16.02 -17.57 13.46
CA PRO A 107 16.09 -17.49 12.00
C PRO A 107 16.89 -16.30 11.47
N LEU A 108 16.93 -15.19 12.22
CA LEU A 108 17.75 -14.02 11.83
C LEU A 108 19.24 -14.33 11.92
N ILE A 109 19.64 -15.10 12.94
CA ILE A 109 21.02 -15.57 13.09
C ILE A 109 21.35 -16.51 11.96
N SER A 110 20.50 -17.52 11.75
CA SER A 110 20.76 -18.56 10.76
C SER A 110 20.72 -18.03 9.31
N ALA A 111 19.98 -16.96 9.04
CA ALA A 111 20.03 -16.27 7.76
C ALA A 111 21.33 -15.49 7.54
N LEU A 112 22.00 -15.06 8.61
CA LEU A 112 23.26 -14.32 8.56
C LEU A 112 24.51 -15.22 8.60
N ASP A 113 24.40 -16.51 8.97
CA ASP A 113 25.53 -17.45 9.10
C ASP A 113 26.36 -17.61 7.81
N GLY A 114 25.81 -17.28 6.64
CA GLY A 114 26.52 -17.26 5.35
C GLY A 114 27.18 -15.92 4.97
N LEU A 115 27.01 -14.89 5.80
CA LEU A 115 27.49 -13.52 5.59
C LEU A 115 28.48 -13.08 6.67
N VAL A 116 28.22 -13.42 7.93
CA VAL A 116 29.03 -13.01 9.08
C VAL A 116 29.22 -14.21 10.00
N ALA A 117 30.45 -14.42 10.46
CA ALA A 117 30.73 -15.43 11.48
C ALA A 117 30.21 -14.94 12.84
N HIS A 118 29.30 -15.69 13.46
CA HIS A 118 28.66 -15.38 14.74
C HIS A 118 27.96 -14.01 14.78
N PRO A 119 26.79 -13.88 14.12
CA PRO A 119 26.05 -12.62 14.05
C PRO A 119 25.72 -12.03 15.43
N THR A 120 26.17 -10.81 15.67
CA THR A 120 25.90 -10.07 16.91
C THR A 120 24.42 -9.66 17.00
N VAL A 121 23.95 -9.32 18.19
CA VAL A 121 22.57 -8.82 18.41
C VAL A 121 22.28 -7.57 17.57
N GLU A 122 23.26 -6.68 17.39
CA GLU A 122 23.08 -5.49 16.55
C GLU A 122 22.99 -5.86 15.06
N GLN A 123 23.73 -6.86 14.59
CA GLN A 123 23.60 -7.33 13.20
C GLN A 123 22.26 -8.02 12.94
N GLN A 124 21.76 -8.79 13.92
CA GLN A 124 20.41 -9.34 13.88
C GLN A 124 19.36 -8.22 13.83
N ARG A 125 19.54 -7.16 14.63
CA ARG A 125 18.67 -5.97 14.61
C ARG A 125 18.69 -5.29 13.25
N ILE A 126 19.86 -5.13 12.64
CA ILE A 126 19.99 -4.52 11.31
C ILE A 126 19.19 -5.33 10.29
N LEU A 127 19.38 -6.65 10.24
CA LEU A 127 18.61 -7.51 9.35
C LEU A 127 17.10 -7.39 9.62
N PHE A 128 16.70 -7.45 10.89
CA PHE A 128 15.30 -7.32 11.30
C PHE A 128 14.65 -6.01 10.82
N MET A 129 15.39 -4.90 10.89
CA MET A 129 14.91 -3.60 10.41
C MET A 129 14.83 -3.51 8.89
N MET A 130 15.61 -4.32 8.18
CA MET A 130 15.63 -4.40 6.72
C MET A 130 14.54 -5.31 6.13
N LEU A 131 13.94 -6.20 6.93
CA LEU A 131 12.93 -7.14 6.42
C LEU A 131 11.79 -6.41 5.69
N PRO A 132 11.25 -6.97 4.60
CA PRO A 132 10.05 -6.45 3.96
C PRO A 132 8.86 -6.34 4.93
N ALA A 133 7.95 -5.41 4.68
CA ALA A 133 6.82 -5.13 5.58
C ALA A 133 5.90 -6.33 5.77
N ASP A 134 5.69 -7.12 4.71
CA ASP A 134 4.88 -8.33 4.72
C ASP A 134 5.56 -9.47 5.50
N VAL A 135 6.86 -9.69 5.29
CA VAL A 135 7.64 -10.69 6.04
C VAL A 135 7.64 -10.36 7.54
N PHE A 136 7.86 -9.09 7.87
CA PHE A 136 7.76 -8.60 9.25
C PHE A 136 6.36 -8.83 9.84
N GLY A 137 5.30 -8.48 9.11
CA GLY A 137 3.92 -8.67 9.55
C GLY A 137 3.56 -10.13 9.80
N GLN A 138 4.06 -11.05 8.97
CA GLN A 138 3.89 -12.49 9.16
C GLN A 138 4.66 -12.98 10.38
N GLY A 139 5.91 -12.55 10.58
CA GLY A 139 6.69 -12.89 11.76
C GLY A 139 6.03 -12.44 13.06
N VAL A 140 5.44 -11.25 13.10
CA VAL A 140 4.66 -10.78 14.26
C VAL A 140 3.39 -11.60 14.49
N SER A 141 2.75 -12.10 13.41
CA SER A 141 1.47 -12.80 13.51
C SER A 141 1.62 -14.29 13.84
N TRP A 142 2.65 -14.93 13.31
CA TRP A 142 2.82 -16.39 13.35
C TRP A 142 4.13 -16.84 14.03
N GLY A 143 5.03 -15.91 14.34
CA GLY A 143 6.38 -16.19 14.83
C GLY A 143 7.40 -16.16 13.70
N PHE A 144 8.60 -15.65 13.99
CA PHE A 144 9.71 -15.64 13.05
C PHE A 144 10.27 -17.03 12.80
N SER A 145 10.12 -17.94 13.77
CA SER A 145 10.48 -19.36 13.68
C SER A 145 9.55 -20.21 12.82
N ASP A 146 8.40 -19.68 12.41
CA ASP A 146 7.51 -20.33 11.46
C ASP A 146 8.23 -20.69 10.16
N THR A 147 7.87 -21.82 9.55
CA THR A 147 8.62 -22.35 8.40
C THR A 147 8.50 -21.47 7.16
N GLU A 148 7.32 -20.89 6.92
CA GLU A 148 7.10 -20.00 5.77
C GLU A 148 7.78 -18.66 6.00
N VAL A 149 7.66 -18.11 7.21
CA VAL A 149 8.31 -16.85 7.58
C VAL A 149 9.83 -16.97 7.50
N ARG A 150 10.39 -18.03 8.10
CA ARG A 150 11.82 -18.35 8.00
C ARG A 150 12.26 -18.47 6.54
N GLY A 151 11.52 -19.19 5.71
CA GLY A 151 11.82 -19.33 4.28
C GLY A 151 11.94 -17.97 3.58
N ARG A 152 10.99 -17.07 3.82
CA ARG A 152 11.01 -15.71 3.25
C ARG A 152 12.15 -14.85 3.75
N ILE A 153 12.57 -14.99 5.01
CA ILE A 153 13.76 -14.30 5.54
C ILE A 153 15.01 -14.77 4.78
N TYR A 154 15.16 -16.08 4.59
CA TYR A 154 16.28 -16.63 3.82
C TYR A 154 16.29 -16.18 2.37
N GLU A 155 15.13 -16.20 1.70
CA GLU A 155 14.97 -15.70 0.34
C GLU A 155 15.37 -14.23 0.26
N PHE A 156 14.85 -13.39 1.16
CA PHE A 156 15.20 -11.97 1.23
C PHE A 156 16.70 -11.76 1.37
N VAL A 157 17.36 -12.45 2.30
CA VAL A 157 18.81 -12.33 2.50
C VAL A 157 19.60 -12.83 1.29
N THR A 158 19.13 -13.89 0.63
CA THR A 158 19.79 -14.45 -0.56
C THR A 158 19.69 -13.51 -1.75
N GLU A 159 18.51 -12.94 -1.99
CA GLU A 159 18.25 -12.00 -3.09
C GLU A 159 18.94 -10.65 -2.88
N ASN A 160 19.07 -10.22 -1.61
CA ASN A 160 19.63 -8.92 -1.24
C ASN A 160 21.01 -9.07 -0.58
N ARG A 161 21.74 -10.14 -0.92
CA ARG A 161 22.98 -10.55 -0.24
C ARG A 161 23.96 -9.41 -0.03
N ASP A 162 24.27 -8.66 -1.08
CA ASP A 162 25.26 -7.57 -1.05
C ASP A 162 24.79 -6.40 -0.18
N ALA A 163 23.51 -6.04 -0.27
CA ALA A 163 22.92 -4.95 0.52
C ALA A 163 22.88 -5.32 2.01
N VAL A 164 22.49 -6.56 2.34
CA VAL A 164 22.49 -7.07 3.71
C VAL A 164 23.92 -7.14 4.23
N ALA A 165 24.86 -7.73 3.48
CA ALA A 165 26.27 -7.83 3.87
C ALA A 165 26.88 -6.45 4.14
N ALA A 166 26.64 -5.47 3.27
CA ALA A 166 27.09 -4.10 3.48
C ALA A 166 26.49 -3.49 4.74
N ALA A 167 25.18 -3.66 4.97
CA ALA A 167 24.51 -3.09 6.12
C ALA A 167 25.00 -3.67 7.45
N VAL A 168 25.22 -4.99 7.53
CA VAL A 168 25.68 -5.66 8.76
C VAL A 168 27.19 -5.55 9.01
N SER A 169 27.97 -5.15 7.99
CA SER A 169 29.43 -4.97 8.09
C SER A 169 29.86 -3.51 8.28
N ALA A 170 28.97 -2.54 8.04
CA ALA A 170 29.29 -1.11 8.10
C ALA A 170 29.47 -0.55 9.53
N ARG A 171 29.74 -1.40 10.53
CA ARG A 171 29.93 -1.00 11.93
C ARG A 171 30.98 -1.83 12.64
#